data_AF-A0A6I3X193-F1
#
_entry.id   AF-A0A6I3X193-F1
#
_cell.length_a   1.000
_cell.length_b   1.000
_cell.length_c   1.000
_cell.angle_alpha   90.00
_cell.angle_beta   90.00
_cell.angle_gamma   90.00
#
_symmetry.space_group_name_H-M   'P 1'
#
loop_
_entity.id
_entity.type
_entity.pdbx_description
1 polymer ?
#
loop_
_entity_poly.entity_id
_entity_poly.type
_entity_poly.pdbx_seq_one_letter_code
_entity_poly.pdbx_strand_id
1 'polypeptide(L)'
;MHRSQTATAILASALTTTLTLVSIVVGSTPAVAAKAPNNQHRPEAPNNQPRPGVAAPQYSFSGEGNNFANPEWGSVSRGFIRIAPQRYADGISTMSGADRPSARVVSNAISDQTQSIVNDRNLTDMVYVFGQFLDHDITRTISGTGDLQPIAVPTGDPQFDPASTGTTTIPFTRSTFVTGSGTAIANPRQQNNWVTAFIDGSQVYGSDRERASALRTMSGGMMKTSAGNLLPFNSLLLENDNDAHQVPDENLFLAGDVRANENPGIISLQTLFVREHNRIAGQIAARNPRLTDEEIYQKARQMVIAEMQWIVYNEYLPTLLGPTAMPAYRGYSPKVNPSISNEFSTAAYRFGHSMLDDEVGRLNNDGTEIDGGALELATSFFNPTVFDPSLPNHEGDIDVFIKAEISGKAQEVDTYL
;
A
#
# COMPACT_ATOMS: atom_id res chain seq x y z
N MET A 1 68.91 -49.92 -1.42
CA MET A 1 67.45 -49.68 -1.45
C MET A 1 67.29 -48.22 -1.95
N HIS A 2 66.86 -47.88 -3.18
CA HIS A 2 65.87 -48.50 -4.09
C HIS A 2 64.51 -48.64 -3.39
N ARG A 3 63.36 -48.05 -3.81
CA ARG A 3 62.95 -47.18 -4.95
C ARG A 3 61.64 -46.42 -4.54
N SER A 4 61.14 -45.34 -5.17
CA SER A 4 61.60 -44.39 -6.22
C SER A 4 60.60 -43.20 -6.37
N GLN A 5 61.00 -42.13 -7.09
CA GLN A 5 60.30 -41.39 -8.19
C GLN A 5 58.74 -41.45 -8.31
N THR A 6 57.96 -40.47 -8.80
CA THR A 6 58.04 -39.06 -9.34
C THR A 6 56.57 -38.66 -9.70
N ALA A 7 56.09 -37.42 -9.95
CA ALA A 7 56.45 -35.99 -9.74
C ALA A 7 55.18 -35.17 -10.18
N THR A 8 55.06 -33.84 -10.39
CA THR A 8 56.01 -32.70 -10.55
C THR A 8 55.32 -31.36 -10.15
N ALA A 9 55.70 -30.23 -10.76
CA ALA A 9 55.21 -28.85 -10.58
C ALA A 9 53.81 -28.60 -11.23
N ILE A 10 52.96 -27.62 -10.84
CA ILE A 10 53.13 -26.23 -10.37
C ILE A 10 53.60 -25.26 -11.48
N LEU A 11 52.78 -24.24 -11.78
CA LEU A 11 53.24 -22.85 -11.96
C LEU A 11 52.06 -21.87 -12.05
N ALA A 12 52.27 -20.67 -11.51
CA ALA A 12 51.37 -19.54 -11.60
C ALA A 12 52.19 -18.30 -12.01
N SER A 13 51.50 -17.19 -12.26
CA SER A 13 52.00 -15.86 -12.62
C SER A 13 52.61 -15.67 -14.02
N ALA A 14 51.96 -14.79 -14.79
CA ALA A 14 52.56 -13.88 -15.77
C ALA A 14 51.68 -12.62 -15.79
N LEU A 15 52.27 -11.43 -15.91
CA LEU A 15 51.59 -10.15 -15.69
C LEU A 15 51.65 -9.26 -16.93
N THR A 16 50.70 -8.32 -17.03
CA THR A 16 50.76 -7.04 -17.77
C THR A 16 50.68 -6.98 -19.31
N THR A 17 49.77 -6.10 -19.75
CA THR A 17 49.89 -5.18 -20.91
C THR A 17 49.72 -5.70 -22.34
N THR A 18 48.55 -5.40 -22.95
CA THR A 18 48.45 -4.50 -24.13
C THR A 18 47.00 -4.11 -24.46
N LEU A 19 46.77 -2.82 -24.76
CA LEU A 19 45.69 -2.39 -25.68
C LEU A 19 46.19 -2.67 -27.12
N THR A 20 45.39 -2.78 -28.19
CA THR A 20 44.30 -1.89 -28.67
C THR A 20 43.60 -2.52 -29.89
N LEU A 21 42.34 -2.13 -30.22
CA LEU A 21 41.68 -2.18 -31.56
C LEU A 21 41.69 -3.53 -32.35
N VAL A 22 40.57 -4.14 -32.77
CA VAL A 22 39.61 -3.68 -33.81
C VAL A 22 38.30 -4.53 -33.78
N SER A 23 37.21 -3.88 -34.18
CA SER A 23 35.81 -4.28 -34.39
C SER A 23 35.47 -5.60 -35.12
N ILE A 24 34.20 -6.02 -34.92
CA ILE A 24 33.33 -6.90 -35.75
C ILE A 24 33.58 -8.42 -35.69
N VAL A 25 32.64 -9.15 -35.07
CA VAL A 25 31.67 -10.05 -35.75
C VAL A 25 30.48 -10.29 -34.81
N VAL A 26 29.25 -10.25 -35.35
CA VAL A 26 28.04 -10.67 -34.61
C VAL A 26 27.82 -12.17 -34.85
N GLY A 27 27.81 -12.97 -33.78
CA GLY A 27 27.56 -14.42 -33.82
C GLY A 27 26.37 -14.79 -32.94
N SER A 28 25.26 -15.18 -33.56
CA SER A 28 23.99 -15.45 -32.88
C SER A 28 23.96 -16.83 -32.20
N THR A 29 23.48 -16.88 -30.96
CA THR A 29 22.86 -18.09 -30.39
C THR A 29 21.38 -18.17 -30.80
N PRO A 30 20.82 -19.37 -31.01
CA PRO A 30 19.45 -19.51 -31.53
C PRO A 30 18.40 -19.34 -30.44
N ALA A 31 17.50 -18.37 -30.60
CA ALA A 31 16.31 -18.26 -29.76
C ALA A 31 15.31 -19.38 -30.08
N VAL A 32 14.83 -20.09 -29.06
CA VAL A 32 13.74 -21.07 -29.20
C VAL A 32 12.43 -20.31 -29.44
N ALA A 33 11.96 -20.30 -30.69
CA ALA A 33 10.77 -19.57 -31.08
C ALA A 33 9.48 -20.22 -30.53
N ALA A 34 9.01 -19.73 -29.38
CA ALA A 34 7.66 -20.02 -28.89
C ALA A 34 6.63 -19.52 -29.92
N LYS A 35 5.91 -20.46 -30.54
CA LYS A 35 5.00 -20.18 -31.66
C LYS A 35 3.72 -19.50 -31.14
N ALA A 36 3.63 -18.18 -31.35
CA ALA A 36 2.47 -17.40 -30.93
C ALA A 36 1.15 -17.98 -31.48
N PRO A 37 0.07 -18.03 -30.68
CA PRO A 37 -1.22 -18.56 -31.12
C PRO A 37 -1.83 -17.68 -32.21
N ASN A 38 -2.37 -18.31 -33.25
CA ASN A 38 -2.93 -17.63 -34.42
C ASN A 38 -4.23 -16.88 -34.07
N ASN A 39 -4.12 -15.60 -33.72
CA ASN A 39 -5.20 -14.83 -33.11
C ASN A 39 -6.23 -14.27 -34.11
N GLN A 40 -6.75 -15.13 -34.99
CA GLN A 40 -7.77 -14.80 -35.99
C GLN A 40 -9.20 -14.92 -35.45
N HIS A 41 -9.50 -14.36 -34.26
CA HIS A 41 -10.88 -14.01 -33.82
C HIS A 41 -10.84 -13.10 -32.58
N ARG A 42 -10.22 -11.91 -32.73
CA ARG A 42 -10.40 -10.82 -31.74
C ARG A 42 -11.76 -10.16 -32.03
N PRO A 43 -12.70 -10.09 -31.07
CA PRO A 43 -13.89 -9.25 -31.24
C PRO A 43 -13.46 -7.81 -31.50
N GLU A 44 -14.10 -7.15 -32.47
CA GLU A 44 -13.87 -5.71 -32.65
C GLU A 44 -14.31 -4.98 -31.39
N ALA A 45 -13.38 -4.28 -30.74
CA ALA A 45 -13.74 -3.33 -29.70
C ALA A 45 -14.64 -2.25 -30.34
N PRO A 46 -15.75 -1.84 -29.70
CA PRO A 46 -16.60 -0.79 -30.24
C PRO A 46 -15.75 0.46 -30.49
N ASN A 47 -15.88 1.03 -31.69
CA ASN A 47 -14.92 1.98 -32.28
C ASN A 47 -14.99 3.39 -31.63
N ASN A 48 -14.71 3.45 -30.33
CA ASN A 48 -14.53 4.68 -29.56
C ASN A 48 -13.10 5.23 -29.74
N GLN A 49 -12.69 5.44 -30.99
CA GLN A 49 -11.60 6.38 -31.28
C GLN A 49 -12.00 7.74 -30.66
N PRO A 50 -11.17 8.34 -29.77
CA PRO A 50 -11.49 9.63 -29.18
C PRO A 50 -11.70 10.67 -30.28
N ARG A 51 -12.84 11.35 -30.28
CA ARG A 51 -13.11 12.42 -31.25
C ARG A 51 -12.06 13.52 -31.05
N PRO A 52 -11.36 14.01 -32.09
CA PRO A 52 -10.44 15.12 -31.96
C PRO A 52 -11.13 16.32 -31.29
N GLY A 53 -10.58 16.79 -30.18
CA GLY A 53 -11.16 17.88 -29.37
C GLY A 53 -12.07 17.45 -28.22
N VAL A 54 -12.36 16.16 -28.04
CA VAL A 54 -12.96 15.64 -26.80
C VAL A 54 -11.84 15.12 -25.90
N ALA A 55 -11.68 15.72 -24.72
CA ALA A 55 -10.75 15.22 -23.71
C ALA A 55 -11.10 13.77 -23.35
N ALA A 56 -10.10 12.92 -23.11
CA ALA A 56 -10.35 11.60 -22.54
C ALA A 56 -11.12 11.76 -21.21
N PRO A 57 -12.14 10.94 -20.92
CA PRO A 57 -12.91 11.07 -19.70
C PRO A 57 -11.98 10.92 -18.50
N GLN A 58 -11.88 11.99 -17.70
CA GLN A 58 -11.07 12.00 -16.50
C GLN A 58 -11.68 11.05 -15.48
N TYR A 59 -10.87 10.17 -14.89
CA TYR A 59 -11.30 9.38 -13.74
C TYR A 59 -11.62 10.36 -12.60
N SER A 60 -12.79 10.23 -11.99
CA SER A 60 -13.11 11.03 -10.79
C SER A 60 -12.07 10.76 -9.69
N PHE A 61 -11.93 11.71 -8.77
CA PHE A 61 -11.26 11.44 -7.49
C PHE A 61 -12.20 10.73 -6.51
N SER A 62 -13.52 10.97 -6.64
CA SER A 62 -14.56 10.39 -5.78
C SER A 62 -14.97 8.95 -6.15
N GLY A 63 -14.39 8.35 -7.19
CA GLY A 63 -14.86 7.11 -7.83
C GLY A 63 -16.20 7.21 -8.57
N GLU A 64 -16.95 8.31 -8.42
CA GLU A 64 -18.29 8.49 -9.01
C GLU A 64 -18.28 8.50 -10.55
N GLY A 65 -19.33 7.95 -11.15
CA GLY A 65 -19.54 7.91 -12.59
C GLY A 65 -18.88 6.73 -13.31
N ASN A 66 -18.10 5.90 -12.61
CA ASN A 66 -17.42 4.72 -13.16
C ASN A 66 -18.41 3.73 -13.80
N ASN A 67 -19.54 3.44 -13.13
CA ASN A 67 -20.62 2.61 -13.67
C ASN A 67 -21.79 3.47 -14.18
N PHE A 68 -22.01 3.50 -15.51
CA PHE A 68 -23.07 4.30 -16.13
C PHE A 68 -24.51 4.03 -15.65
N ALA A 69 -24.80 2.82 -15.16
CA ALA A 69 -26.13 2.45 -14.67
C ALA A 69 -26.30 2.69 -13.17
N ASN A 70 -25.20 2.73 -12.43
CA ASN A 70 -25.16 2.95 -10.98
C ASN A 70 -23.98 3.88 -10.65
N PRO A 71 -24.07 5.20 -10.93
CA PRO A 71 -22.92 6.12 -10.84
C PRO A 71 -22.23 6.16 -9.48
N GLU A 72 -22.96 5.81 -8.42
CA GLU A 72 -22.51 5.78 -7.03
C GLU A 72 -21.74 4.50 -6.64
N TRP A 73 -21.73 3.46 -7.47
CA TRP A 73 -21.07 2.20 -7.15
C TRP A 73 -19.55 2.36 -7.07
N GLY A 74 -18.97 1.98 -5.93
CA GLY A 74 -17.56 2.17 -5.61
C GLY A 74 -17.13 3.61 -5.33
N SER A 75 -18.06 4.57 -5.22
CA SER A 75 -17.71 5.95 -4.85
C SER A 75 -17.35 6.07 -3.36
N VAL A 76 -16.70 7.18 -3.01
CA VAL A 76 -16.44 7.60 -1.61
C VAL A 76 -17.74 7.73 -0.80
N SER A 77 -17.61 7.54 0.52
CA SER A 77 -18.68 7.58 1.54
C SER A 77 -19.83 6.57 1.36
N ARG A 78 -19.66 5.53 0.53
CA ARG A 78 -20.70 4.52 0.26
C ARG A 78 -20.60 3.33 1.20
N GLY A 79 -21.74 2.70 1.46
CA GLY A 79 -21.80 1.48 2.28
C GLY A 79 -20.99 0.34 1.67
N PHE A 80 -20.15 -0.33 2.48
CA PHE A 80 -19.58 -1.62 2.09
C PHE A 80 -20.69 -2.63 1.75
N ILE A 81 -20.45 -3.53 0.79
CA ILE A 81 -21.34 -4.67 0.58
C ILE A 81 -21.17 -5.71 1.70
N ARG A 82 -22.01 -6.76 1.66
CA ARG A 82 -22.03 -7.85 2.64
C ARG A 82 -21.93 -9.19 1.92
N ILE A 83 -21.04 -10.06 2.39
CA ILE A 83 -21.00 -11.49 2.06
C ILE A 83 -21.96 -12.24 3.01
N ALA A 84 -22.02 -11.85 4.28
CA ALA A 84 -22.92 -12.38 5.30
C ALA A 84 -23.86 -11.28 5.84
N PRO A 85 -25.14 -11.58 6.16
CA PRO A 85 -26.04 -10.56 6.71
C PRO A 85 -25.57 -10.11 8.10
N GLN A 86 -25.79 -8.85 8.48
CA GLN A 86 -25.35 -8.33 9.79
C GLN A 86 -25.83 -9.17 10.99
N ARG A 87 -25.06 -9.08 12.09
CA ARG A 87 -25.34 -9.73 13.38
C ARG A 87 -25.11 -8.75 14.53
N TYR A 88 -26.07 -7.86 14.71
CA TYR A 88 -26.21 -7.03 15.91
C TYR A 88 -27.11 -7.72 16.94
N ALA A 89 -26.94 -7.46 18.24
CA ALA A 89 -27.66 -8.15 19.32
C ALA A 89 -29.18 -7.85 19.32
N ASP A 90 -29.54 -6.62 18.94
CA ASP A 90 -30.91 -6.13 18.70
C ASP A 90 -31.40 -6.42 17.26
N GLY A 91 -30.53 -6.94 16.39
CA GLY A 91 -30.77 -7.04 14.95
C GLY A 91 -30.70 -5.71 14.19
N ILE A 92 -30.32 -4.60 14.84
CA ILE A 92 -30.34 -3.24 14.28
C ILE A 92 -28.97 -2.56 14.37
N SER A 93 -28.41 -2.40 15.57
CA SER A 93 -27.23 -1.56 15.81
C SER A 93 -26.41 -1.89 17.07
N THR A 94 -26.95 -2.59 18.08
CA THR A 94 -26.22 -2.97 19.30
C THR A 94 -25.13 -4.00 18.97
N MET A 95 -23.88 -3.79 19.43
CA MET A 95 -22.81 -4.78 19.21
C MET A 95 -23.19 -6.15 19.76
N SER A 96 -22.92 -7.20 18.97
CA SER A 96 -23.06 -8.59 19.41
C SER A 96 -21.83 -9.04 20.20
N GLY A 97 -22.00 -10.05 21.06
CA GLY A 97 -20.89 -10.64 21.79
C GLY A 97 -20.67 -10.13 23.21
N ALA A 98 -21.68 -9.55 23.87
CA ALA A 98 -21.62 -9.21 25.31
C ALA A 98 -21.48 -10.45 26.22
N ASP A 99 -21.64 -11.65 25.65
CA ASP A 99 -21.44 -12.98 26.21
C ASP A 99 -20.05 -13.59 25.89
N ARG A 100 -19.18 -12.85 25.18
CA ARG A 100 -17.85 -13.31 24.74
C ARG A 100 -16.73 -12.70 25.59
N PRO A 101 -15.52 -13.31 25.58
CA PRO A 101 -14.33 -12.65 26.10
C PRO A 101 -14.07 -11.30 25.42
N SER A 102 -13.44 -10.35 26.13
CA SER A 102 -13.06 -9.06 25.53
C SER A 102 -11.99 -9.25 24.45
N ALA A 103 -11.87 -8.27 23.54
CA ALA A 103 -10.85 -8.32 22.50
C ALA A 103 -9.41 -8.46 23.05
N ARG A 104 -9.13 -7.89 24.24
CA ARG A 104 -7.84 -8.06 24.92
C ARG A 104 -7.63 -9.46 25.48
N VAL A 105 -8.67 -10.12 26.02
CA VAL A 105 -8.57 -11.56 26.40
C VAL A 105 -8.25 -12.42 25.17
N VAL A 106 -8.88 -12.14 24.03
CA VAL A 106 -8.64 -12.90 22.79
C VAL A 106 -7.23 -12.65 22.25
N SER A 107 -6.78 -11.39 22.21
CA SER A 107 -5.41 -11.01 21.83
C SER A 107 -4.36 -11.76 22.67
N ASN A 108 -4.44 -11.68 24.00
CA ASN A 108 -3.48 -12.34 24.90
C ASN A 108 -3.51 -13.89 24.83
N ALA A 109 -4.56 -14.49 24.27
CA ALA A 109 -4.76 -15.94 24.24
C ALA A 109 -4.52 -16.58 22.86
N ILE A 110 -4.40 -15.78 21.80
CA ILE A 110 -4.27 -16.23 20.41
C ILE A 110 -3.07 -15.60 19.70
N SER A 111 -2.72 -14.36 20.05
CA SER A 111 -1.77 -13.54 19.31
C SER A 111 -0.53 -13.13 20.09
N ASP A 112 -0.25 -13.75 21.25
CA ASP A 112 0.94 -13.46 22.06
C ASP A 112 2.22 -13.98 21.37
N GLN A 113 2.91 -13.13 20.60
CA GLN A 113 4.18 -13.47 19.96
C GLN A 113 5.37 -13.18 20.89
N THR A 114 6.30 -14.14 20.97
CA THR A 114 7.49 -14.05 21.87
C THR A 114 8.82 -14.32 21.17
N GLN A 115 8.78 -14.51 19.84
CA GLN A 115 9.92 -14.75 18.95
C GLN A 115 9.48 -14.50 17.50
N SER A 116 10.41 -14.17 16.59
CA SER A 116 10.10 -14.08 15.16
C SER A 116 9.65 -15.45 14.60
N ILE A 117 8.63 -15.41 13.74
CA ILE A 117 8.06 -16.53 12.99
C ILE A 117 8.13 -16.15 11.51
N VAL A 118 9.32 -16.28 10.92
CA VAL A 118 9.60 -15.89 9.52
C VAL A 118 8.78 -16.70 8.51
N ASN A 119 8.20 -16.00 7.52
CA ASN A 119 7.32 -16.56 6.50
C ASN A 119 7.94 -17.74 5.69
N ASP A 120 7.26 -18.89 5.66
CA ASP A 120 7.73 -20.15 5.05
C ASP A 120 7.85 -20.07 3.52
N ARG A 121 7.05 -19.18 2.91
CA ARG A 121 7.00 -18.89 1.47
C ARG A 121 8.10 -17.93 1.04
N ASN A 122 8.89 -17.41 2.00
CA ASN A 122 9.95 -16.42 1.81
C ASN A 122 9.42 -15.12 1.17
N LEU A 123 8.26 -14.64 1.63
CA LEU A 123 7.77 -13.31 1.29
C LEU A 123 8.64 -12.24 1.97
N THR A 124 8.88 -11.12 1.29
CA THR A 124 9.61 -9.97 1.83
C THR A 124 8.64 -8.94 2.42
N ASP A 125 9.13 -8.04 3.27
CA ASP A 125 8.31 -7.08 4.03
C ASP A 125 7.48 -6.15 3.12
N MET A 126 8.01 -5.86 1.92
CA MET A 126 7.32 -5.21 0.81
C MET A 126 5.93 -5.81 0.53
N VAL A 127 5.68 -7.10 0.84
CA VAL A 127 4.34 -7.70 0.67
C VAL A 127 3.31 -7.09 1.62
N TYR A 128 3.66 -6.80 2.89
CA TYR A 128 2.73 -6.18 3.83
C TYR A 128 2.70 -4.67 3.64
N VAL A 129 3.84 -4.03 3.36
CA VAL A 129 3.91 -2.57 3.11
C VAL A 129 3.11 -2.20 1.84
N PHE A 130 3.28 -2.94 0.74
CA PHE A 130 2.45 -2.77 -0.46
C PHE A 130 0.99 -3.20 -0.21
N GLY A 131 0.77 -4.22 0.61
CA GLY A 131 -0.58 -4.67 0.98
C GLY A 131 -1.39 -3.61 1.73
N GLN A 132 -0.76 -2.91 2.67
CA GLN A 132 -1.29 -1.78 3.42
C GLN A 132 -1.44 -0.53 2.52
N PHE A 133 -0.44 -0.23 1.68
CA PHE A 133 -0.54 0.83 0.65
C PHE A 133 -1.71 0.60 -0.33
N LEU A 134 -2.09 -0.67 -0.58
CA LEU A 134 -3.30 -1.02 -1.31
C LEU A 134 -4.57 -0.89 -0.45
N ASP A 135 -4.58 -1.33 0.82
CA ASP A 135 -5.74 -1.09 1.72
C ASP A 135 -6.07 0.40 1.78
N HIS A 136 -5.05 1.26 1.75
CA HIS A 136 -5.22 2.71 1.81
C HIS A 136 -5.87 3.31 0.55
N ASP A 137 -5.85 2.61 -0.59
CA ASP A 137 -6.58 3.01 -1.82
C ASP A 137 -8.06 2.59 -1.77
N ILE A 138 -8.33 1.35 -1.31
CA ILE A 138 -9.65 0.72 -1.44
C ILE A 138 -10.47 0.67 -0.15
N THR A 139 -9.90 0.88 1.05
CA THR A 139 -10.67 0.86 2.32
C THR A 139 -10.21 1.90 3.38
N ARG A 140 -11.19 2.63 3.95
CA ARG A 140 -11.06 3.44 5.17
C ARG A 140 -12.39 3.48 5.93
N THR A 141 -12.36 3.13 7.23
CA THR A 141 -13.46 3.36 8.17
C THR A 141 -13.04 4.40 9.20
N ILE A 142 -13.71 5.57 9.21
CA ILE A 142 -13.42 6.64 10.19
C ILE A 142 -14.13 6.36 11.51
N SER A 143 -13.42 6.51 12.63
CA SER A 143 -13.95 6.45 13.99
C SER A 143 -15.09 7.45 14.22
N GLY A 144 -16.13 7.05 14.96
CA GLY A 144 -17.20 7.96 15.38
C GLY A 144 -16.77 8.85 16.55
N THR A 145 -17.63 9.80 16.94
CA THR A 145 -17.36 10.79 18.00
C THR A 145 -18.16 10.59 19.28
N GLY A 146 -19.05 9.59 19.36
CA GLY A 146 -19.97 9.44 20.51
C GLY A 146 -20.55 8.04 20.77
N ASP A 147 -20.07 7.00 20.08
CA ASP A 147 -20.49 5.60 20.31
C ASP A 147 -19.30 4.82 20.89
N LEU A 148 -18.95 5.19 22.13
CA LEU A 148 -17.85 4.61 22.89
C LEU A 148 -18.19 3.17 23.28
N GLN A 149 -17.26 2.23 23.02
CA GLN A 149 -17.36 0.84 23.47
C GLN A 149 -15.99 0.37 23.98
N PRO A 150 -15.50 0.90 25.13
CA PRO A 150 -14.15 0.65 25.59
C PRO A 150 -13.85 -0.84 25.77
N ILE A 151 -12.68 -1.28 25.34
CA ILE A 151 -12.28 -2.70 25.41
C ILE A 151 -11.88 -2.99 26.86
N ALA A 152 -12.64 -3.85 27.54
CA ALA A 152 -12.33 -4.27 28.90
C ALA A 152 -10.98 -5.00 28.97
N VAL A 153 -10.09 -4.53 29.84
CA VAL A 153 -8.78 -5.14 30.11
C VAL A 153 -8.93 -6.20 31.20
N PRO A 154 -8.27 -7.37 31.09
CA PRO A 154 -8.23 -8.36 32.17
C PRO A 154 -7.60 -7.79 33.44
N THR A 155 -8.14 -8.10 34.62
CA THR A 155 -7.49 -7.75 35.90
C THR A 155 -6.07 -8.33 35.94
N GLY A 156 -5.06 -7.48 36.10
CA GLY A 156 -3.67 -7.92 36.13
C GLY A 156 -3.02 -8.13 34.76
N ASP A 157 -3.60 -7.60 33.67
CA ASP A 157 -2.94 -7.55 32.36
C ASP A 157 -1.57 -6.83 32.48
N PRO A 158 -0.45 -7.46 32.08
CA PRO A 158 0.89 -6.94 32.40
C PRO A 158 1.22 -5.61 31.69
N GLN A 159 0.51 -5.28 30.61
CA GLN A 159 0.73 -4.07 29.81
C GLN A 159 -0.24 -2.95 30.19
N PHE A 160 -1.52 -3.29 30.44
CA PHE A 160 -2.58 -2.30 30.64
C PHE A 160 -3.16 -2.23 32.07
N ASP A 161 -3.09 -3.31 32.87
CA ASP A 161 -3.51 -3.31 34.29
C ASP A 161 -2.48 -3.98 35.22
N PRO A 162 -1.18 -3.60 35.18
CA PRO A 162 -0.15 -4.24 36.00
C PRO A 162 -0.37 -4.05 37.52
N ALA A 163 -1.16 -3.06 37.91
CA ALA A 163 -1.59 -2.83 39.30
C ALA A 163 -2.79 -3.70 39.74
N SER A 164 -3.35 -4.52 38.85
CA SER A 164 -4.52 -5.38 39.11
C SER A 164 -5.75 -4.63 39.64
N THR A 165 -6.03 -3.45 39.08
CA THR A 165 -7.18 -2.61 39.44
C THR A 165 -8.52 -3.25 39.06
N GLY A 166 -8.55 -4.03 37.97
CA GLY A 166 -9.77 -4.59 37.39
C GLY A 166 -10.73 -3.54 36.83
N THR A 167 -10.29 -2.30 36.61
CA THR A 167 -11.13 -1.20 36.08
C THR A 167 -10.59 -0.56 34.79
N THR A 168 -9.38 -0.92 34.34
CA THR A 168 -8.81 -0.40 33.10
C THR A 168 -9.63 -0.82 31.87
N THR A 169 -9.72 0.09 30.90
CA THR A 169 -10.21 -0.19 29.55
C THR A 169 -9.27 0.45 28.52
N ILE A 170 -9.14 -0.15 27.34
CA ILE A 170 -8.50 0.49 26.19
C ILE A 170 -9.58 1.33 25.47
N PRO A 171 -9.36 2.63 25.21
CA PRO A 171 -10.33 3.47 24.49
C PRO A 171 -10.65 2.90 23.11
N PHE A 172 -11.94 2.79 22.80
CA PHE A 172 -12.42 2.40 21.47
C PHE A 172 -13.76 3.07 21.20
N THR A 173 -13.92 3.64 20.01
CA THR A 173 -15.15 4.27 19.53
C THR A 173 -15.56 3.62 18.23
N ARG A 174 -16.83 3.19 18.14
CA ARG A 174 -17.33 2.55 16.92
C ARG A 174 -17.28 3.49 15.74
N SER A 175 -17.00 2.94 14.56
CA SER A 175 -16.94 3.69 13.32
C SER A 175 -18.22 4.47 13.02
N THR A 176 -18.05 5.51 12.22
CA THR A 176 -19.08 6.10 11.37
C THR A 176 -19.81 5.05 10.52
N PHE A 177 -20.98 5.42 10.03
CA PHE A 177 -21.89 4.55 9.28
C PHE A 177 -22.76 5.36 8.32
N VAL A 178 -23.31 4.70 7.30
CA VAL A 178 -24.22 5.28 6.30
C VAL A 178 -25.40 5.95 6.99
N THR A 179 -25.55 7.26 6.78
CA THR A 179 -26.65 8.09 7.29
C THR A 179 -28.01 7.44 7.00
N GLY A 180 -28.82 7.28 8.03
CA GLY A 180 -30.16 6.66 7.92
C GLY A 180 -30.17 5.13 7.97
N SER A 181 -29.03 4.44 8.00
CA SER A 181 -28.96 3.01 8.37
C SER A 181 -28.99 2.81 9.88
N GLY A 182 -29.34 1.61 10.36
CA GLY A 182 -29.39 1.30 11.79
C GLY A 182 -30.67 1.77 12.48
N THR A 183 -31.80 1.81 11.77
CA THR A 183 -33.08 2.31 12.30
C THR A 183 -34.14 1.23 12.52
N ALA A 184 -33.98 0.04 11.92
CA ALA A 184 -34.89 -1.10 12.08
C ALA A 184 -34.18 -2.43 11.74
N ILE A 185 -34.79 -3.57 12.06
CA ILE A 185 -34.26 -4.90 11.69
C ILE A 185 -34.21 -5.08 10.16
N ALA A 186 -35.10 -4.41 9.42
CA ALA A 186 -35.08 -4.34 7.96
C ALA A 186 -34.08 -3.31 7.38
N ASN A 187 -33.41 -2.53 8.25
CA ASN A 187 -32.43 -1.51 7.89
C ASN A 187 -31.33 -1.41 8.98
N PRO A 188 -30.53 -2.47 9.19
CA PRO A 188 -29.47 -2.51 10.20
C PRO A 188 -28.29 -1.59 9.86
N ARG A 189 -27.47 -1.24 10.85
CA ARG A 189 -26.37 -0.28 10.73
C ARG A 189 -25.31 -0.76 9.74
N GLN A 190 -25.00 0.08 8.76
CA GLN A 190 -24.08 -0.24 7.68
C GLN A 190 -22.89 0.72 7.67
N GLN A 191 -21.68 0.20 7.86
CA GLN A 191 -20.44 0.95 7.75
C GLN A 191 -20.22 1.45 6.32
N ASN A 192 -19.69 2.66 6.17
CA ASN A 192 -19.28 3.24 4.90
C ASN A 192 -17.76 3.21 4.72
N ASN A 193 -17.35 3.10 3.46
CA ASN A 193 -15.98 3.31 3.01
C ASN A 193 -15.77 4.81 2.75
N TRP A 194 -14.69 5.40 3.26
CA TRP A 194 -14.41 6.83 3.10
C TRP A 194 -13.42 7.16 1.98
N VAL A 195 -12.73 6.16 1.43
CA VAL A 195 -12.00 6.24 0.16
C VAL A 195 -12.81 5.61 -0.99
N THR A 196 -12.26 5.55 -2.21
CA THR A 196 -12.93 4.85 -3.33
C THR A 196 -12.91 3.32 -3.08
N ALA A 197 -13.65 2.55 -3.87
CA ALA A 197 -13.52 1.09 -3.91
C ALA A 197 -12.68 0.59 -5.10
N PHE A 198 -12.04 1.51 -5.81
CA PHE A 198 -11.27 1.22 -7.02
C PHE A 198 -9.78 1.27 -6.70
N ILE A 199 -8.99 0.51 -7.45
CA ILE A 199 -7.55 0.69 -7.50
C ILE A 199 -7.30 1.85 -8.47
N ASP A 200 -7.58 3.08 -8.03
CA ASP A 200 -7.52 4.31 -8.84
C ASP A 200 -6.55 5.37 -8.31
N GLY A 201 -5.60 4.92 -7.46
CA GLY A 201 -4.48 5.71 -6.99
C GLY A 201 -4.89 6.82 -6.04
N SER A 202 -6.05 6.69 -5.39
CA SER A 202 -6.61 7.67 -4.47
C SER A 202 -5.73 7.88 -3.24
N GLN A 203 -4.95 6.86 -2.84
CA GLN A 203 -3.94 7.01 -1.79
C GLN A 203 -2.78 7.94 -2.18
N VAL A 204 -2.48 8.11 -3.47
CA VAL A 204 -1.47 9.05 -4.00
C VAL A 204 -2.09 10.37 -4.45
N TYR A 205 -3.29 10.34 -5.03
CA TYR A 205 -3.91 11.49 -5.71
C TYR A 205 -5.06 12.17 -4.95
N GLY A 206 -5.56 11.56 -3.88
CA GLY A 206 -6.72 12.03 -3.12
C GLY A 206 -8.03 11.40 -3.59
N SER A 207 -8.92 11.14 -2.62
CA SER A 207 -10.30 10.70 -2.84
C SER A 207 -11.27 11.86 -3.19
N ASP A 208 -10.76 13.08 -3.30
CA ASP A 208 -11.53 14.29 -3.60
C ASP A 208 -10.71 15.32 -4.40
N ARG A 209 -11.39 16.35 -4.94
CA ARG A 209 -10.77 17.37 -5.80
C ARG A 209 -9.93 18.40 -5.03
N GLU A 210 -10.25 18.68 -3.78
CA GLU A 210 -9.53 19.67 -2.95
C GLU A 210 -8.16 19.12 -2.57
N ARG A 211 -8.09 17.90 -2.03
CA ARG A 211 -6.84 17.20 -1.73
C ARG A 211 -5.99 16.95 -2.98
N ALA A 212 -6.61 16.50 -4.07
CA ALA A 212 -5.93 16.38 -5.37
C ALA A 212 -5.33 17.71 -5.89
N SER A 213 -5.96 18.85 -5.57
CA SER A 213 -5.45 20.17 -5.94
C SER A 213 -4.35 20.65 -4.98
N ALA A 214 -4.49 20.36 -3.68
CA ALA A 214 -3.48 20.65 -2.66
C ALA A 214 -2.15 19.94 -2.94
N LEU A 215 -2.20 18.73 -3.48
CA LEU A 215 -1.01 17.92 -3.83
C LEU A 215 -0.30 18.35 -5.12
N ARG A 216 -0.95 19.13 -6.01
CA ARG A 216 -0.39 19.53 -7.32
C ARG A 216 0.40 20.83 -7.28
N THR A 217 1.40 20.94 -8.15
CA THR A 217 2.11 22.21 -8.42
C THR A 217 1.28 23.17 -9.29
N MET A 218 0.31 22.63 -10.04
CA MET A 218 -0.40 23.31 -11.14
C MET A 218 0.52 23.82 -12.26
N SER A 219 1.71 23.20 -12.41
CA SER A 219 2.65 23.47 -13.50
C SER A 219 3.33 22.20 -14.02
N GLY A 220 3.39 22.03 -15.34
CA GLY A 220 4.07 20.90 -15.99
C GLY A 220 3.43 19.53 -15.77
N GLY A 221 2.22 19.48 -15.19
CA GLY A 221 1.52 18.27 -14.79
C GLY A 221 2.06 17.62 -13.52
N MET A 222 2.81 18.34 -12.68
CA MET A 222 3.58 17.78 -11.58
C MET A 222 2.84 17.77 -10.23
N MET A 223 3.09 16.73 -9.44
CA MET A 223 2.84 16.67 -8.00
C MET A 223 3.92 17.47 -7.24
N LYS A 224 3.55 18.08 -6.12
CA LYS A 224 4.47 18.76 -5.20
C LYS A 224 5.40 17.73 -4.52
N THR A 225 6.59 18.19 -4.17
CA THR A 225 7.57 17.48 -3.33
C THR A 225 8.22 18.47 -2.38
N SER A 226 8.83 17.98 -1.29
CA SER A 226 9.73 18.77 -0.44
C SER A 226 11.20 18.55 -0.84
N ALA A 227 12.15 18.76 0.08
CA ALA A 227 13.55 18.43 -0.14
C ALA A 227 13.75 16.91 -0.39
N GLY A 228 14.86 16.53 -1.02
CA GLY A 228 15.12 15.12 -1.36
C GLY A 228 14.12 14.49 -2.35
N ASN A 229 13.22 15.27 -2.97
CA ASN A 229 12.04 14.75 -3.68
C ASN A 229 11.17 13.83 -2.81
N LEU A 230 11.09 14.09 -1.50
CA LEU A 230 10.12 13.49 -0.58
C LEU A 230 8.73 14.14 -0.79
N LEU A 231 7.71 13.60 -0.12
CA LEU A 231 6.36 14.19 -0.08
C LEU A 231 6.38 15.66 0.40
N PRO A 232 5.38 16.49 0.02
CA PRO A 232 5.22 17.82 0.59
C PRO A 232 4.75 17.73 2.05
N PHE A 233 5.11 18.69 2.91
CA PHE A 233 4.59 18.78 4.28
C PHE A 233 3.16 19.35 4.31
N ASN A 234 2.37 19.00 5.34
CA ASN A 234 0.98 19.41 5.57
C ASN A 234 0.84 20.88 6.03
N SER A 235 1.59 21.78 5.38
CA SER A 235 1.57 23.23 5.53
C SER A 235 0.22 23.91 5.26
N LEU A 236 -0.80 23.16 4.84
CA LEU A 236 -2.18 23.62 4.66
C LEU A 236 -3.14 23.13 5.76
N LEU A 237 -2.66 22.30 6.70
CA LEU A 237 -3.43 21.68 7.80
C LEU A 237 -4.71 20.99 7.29
N LEU A 238 -4.57 20.17 6.24
CA LEU A 238 -5.62 19.26 5.80
C LEU A 238 -5.71 18.05 6.76
N GLU A 239 -6.84 17.35 6.74
CA GLU A 239 -7.02 16.09 7.49
C GLU A 239 -5.85 15.14 7.22
N ASN A 240 -5.11 14.81 8.27
CA ASN A 240 -4.08 13.79 8.32
C ASN A 240 -4.30 13.03 9.63
N ASP A 241 -4.21 11.70 9.60
CA ASP A 241 -4.24 10.92 10.84
C ASP A 241 -2.85 11.08 11.52
N ASN A 242 -2.81 11.25 12.85
CA ASN A 242 -1.61 11.55 13.65
C ASN A 242 -1.65 10.80 15.00
N ASP A 243 -2.05 9.53 14.99
CA ASP A 243 -2.58 8.88 16.20
C ASP A 243 -1.55 8.69 17.33
N ALA A 244 -0.25 8.70 17.00
CA ALA A 244 0.84 8.67 17.99
C ALA A 244 1.32 10.06 18.46
N HIS A 245 0.87 11.15 17.82
CA HIS A 245 1.19 12.54 18.15
C HIS A 245 2.68 12.86 18.37
N GLN A 246 3.60 12.16 17.67
CA GLN A 246 5.05 12.37 17.83
C GLN A 246 5.53 13.73 17.32
N VAL A 247 4.82 14.30 16.34
CA VAL A 247 5.11 15.62 15.75
C VAL A 247 3.83 16.45 15.59
N PRO A 248 3.94 17.80 15.51
CA PRO A 248 2.84 18.66 15.09
C PRO A 248 2.32 18.30 13.69
N ASP A 249 1.03 18.53 13.43
CA ASP A 249 0.35 18.14 12.20
C ASP A 249 0.98 18.78 10.94
N GLU A 250 1.54 19.99 11.06
CA GLU A 250 2.24 20.69 9.96
C GLU A 250 3.56 20.02 9.54
N ASN A 251 4.17 19.22 10.42
CA ASN A 251 5.41 18.48 10.17
C ASN A 251 5.17 17.10 9.56
N LEU A 252 3.91 16.65 9.48
CA LEU A 252 3.54 15.44 8.75
C LEU A 252 3.62 15.66 7.23
N PHE A 253 3.94 14.61 6.48
CA PHE A 253 3.82 14.60 5.03
C PHE A 253 2.34 14.57 4.60
N LEU A 254 2.05 15.14 3.43
CA LEU A 254 0.75 15.21 2.81
C LEU A 254 0.73 14.36 1.53
N ALA A 255 -0.13 13.34 1.49
CA ALA A 255 -0.37 12.48 0.34
C ALA A 255 -1.88 12.34 0.06
N GLY A 256 -2.27 11.48 -0.88
CA GLY A 256 -3.67 11.27 -1.26
C GLY A 256 -4.55 10.67 -0.16
N ASP A 257 -4.05 9.67 0.55
CA ASP A 257 -4.65 9.19 1.80
C ASP A 257 -4.11 9.97 3.01
N VAL A 258 -4.86 9.92 4.12
CA VAL A 258 -4.55 10.67 5.35
C VAL A 258 -3.65 9.90 6.32
N ARG A 259 -3.59 8.56 6.22
CA ARG A 259 -2.74 7.65 7.01
C ARG A 259 -1.34 7.51 6.43
N ALA A 260 -0.95 8.37 5.48
CA ALA A 260 0.29 8.25 4.72
C ALA A 260 1.57 8.40 5.56
N ASN A 261 1.45 8.83 6.83
CA ASN A 261 2.55 8.95 7.78
C ASN A 261 2.64 7.76 8.75
N GLU A 262 1.71 6.80 8.69
CA GLU A 262 1.54 5.80 9.74
C GLU A 262 2.83 5.01 10.01
N ASN A 263 3.58 4.60 8.98
CA ASN A 263 4.95 4.09 9.13
C ASN A 263 5.90 4.55 8.00
N PRO A 264 7.24 4.44 8.18
CA PRO A 264 8.23 4.87 7.18
C PRO A 264 8.14 4.17 5.81
N GLY A 265 7.67 2.93 5.75
CA GLY A 265 7.49 2.20 4.50
C GLY A 265 6.31 2.72 3.68
N ILE A 266 5.22 3.09 4.33
CA ILE A 266 4.09 3.78 3.67
C ILE A 266 4.51 5.17 3.16
N ILE A 267 5.29 5.93 3.93
CA ILE A 267 5.91 7.19 3.46
C ILE A 267 6.79 6.92 2.22
N SER A 268 7.53 5.79 2.22
CA SER A 268 8.43 5.39 1.15
C SER A 268 7.69 5.03 -0.15
N LEU A 269 6.65 4.18 -0.10
CA LEU A 269 5.83 3.87 -1.28
C LEU A 269 5.04 5.08 -1.81
N GLN A 270 4.49 5.91 -0.92
CA GLN A 270 3.83 7.15 -1.31
C GLN A 270 4.79 8.09 -2.06
N THR A 271 5.99 8.27 -1.52
CA THR A 271 7.06 9.04 -2.18
C THR A 271 7.47 8.44 -3.53
N LEU A 272 7.62 7.11 -3.60
CA LEU A 272 8.00 6.39 -4.82
C LEU A 272 7.00 6.63 -5.96
N PHE A 273 5.69 6.51 -5.70
CA PHE A 273 4.66 6.75 -6.72
C PHE A 273 4.47 8.23 -7.08
N VAL A 274 4.77 9.17 -6.16
CA VAL A 274 4.85 10.62 -6.49
C VAL A 274 6.05 10.92 -7.38
N ARG A 275 7.22 10.33 -7.10
CA ARG A 275 8.43 10.42 -7.96
C ARG A 275 8.16 9.83 -9.34
N GLU A 276 7.49 8.69 -9.42
CA GLU A 276 7.12 8.03 -10.67
C GLU A 276 6.12 8.86 -11.50
N HIS A 277 5.09 9.44 -10.87
CA HIS A 277 4.19 10.39 -11.54
C HIS A 277 4.96 11.56 -12.15
N ASN A 278 5.86 12.18 -11.40
CA ASN A 278 6.67 13.31 -11.88
C ASN A 278 7.65 12.89 -12.99
N ARG A 279 8.19 11.66 -12.94
CA ARG A 279 9.00 11.06 -14.02
C ARG A 279 8.19 10.93 -15.31
N ILE A 280 6.96 10.41 -15.23
CA ILE A 280 6.08 10.25 -16.39
C ILE A 280 5.62 11.61 -16.92
N ALA A 281 5.19 12.54 -16.05
CA ALA A 281 4.76 13.89 -16.42
C ALA A 281 5.86 14.63 -17.20
N GLY A 282 7.11 14.58 -16.71
CA GLY A 282 8.27 15.17 -17.40
C GLY A 282 8.52 14.55 -18.78
N GLN A 283 8.37 13.23 -18.93
CA GLN A 283 8.51 12.56 -20.23
C GLN A 283 7.36 12.89 -21.19
N ILE A 284 6.14 13.10 -20.70
CA ILE A 284 4.99 13.53 -21.52
C ILE A 284 5.19 14.97 -21.99
N ALA A 285 5.58 15.88 -21.09
CA ALA A 285 5.85 17.28 -21.40
C ALA A 285 6.95 17.42 -22.45
N ALA A 286 8.07 16.69 -22.30
CA ALA A 286 9.18 16.70 -23.25
C ALA A 286 8.80 16.13 -24.64
N ARG A 287 7.86 15.17 -24.71
CA ARG A 287 7.40 14.57 -25.97
C ARG A 287 6.33 15.38 -26.69
N ASN A 288 5.51 16.17 -25.98
CA ASN A 288 4.52 17.07 -26.60
C ASN A 288 4.35 18.38 -25.81
N PRO A 289 5.24 19.38 -26.03
CA PRO A 289 5.22 20.68 -25.34
C PRO A 289 3.99 21.58 -25.59
N ARG A 290 2.93 21.04 -26.23
CA ARG A 290 1.64 21.73 -26.46
C ARG A 290 0.54 21.27 -25.51
N LEU A 291 0.78 20.24 -24.70
CA LEU A 291 -0.19 19.79 -23.69
C LEU A 291 -0.22 20.79 -22.53
N THR A 292 -1.42 21.03 -22.00
CA THR A 292 -1.63 21.79 -20.77
C THR A 292 -1.21 21.00 -19.53
N ASP A 293 -1.03 21.69 -18.39
CA ASP A 293 -0.78 21.08 -17.08
C ASP A 293 -1.75 19.92 -16.78
N GLU A 294 -3.06 20.19 -16.94
CA GLU A 294 -4.12 19.21 -16.70
C GLU A 294 -4.04 18.00 -17.65
N GLU A 295 -3.71 18.20 -18.92
CA GLU A 295 -3.53 17.10 -19.88
C GLU A 295 -2.29 16.24 -19.59
N ILE A 296 -1.23 16.84 -19.03
CA ILE A 296 -0.03 16.09 -18.62
C ILE A 296 -0.34 15.32 -17.33
N TYR A 297 -0.87 16.00 -16.31
CA TYR A 297 -1.23 15.41 -15.02
C TYR A 297 -2.18 14.22 -15.17
N GLN A 298 -3.28 14.35 -15.91
CA GLN A 298 -4.26 13.26 -16.06
C GLN A 298 -3.68 12.07 -16.84
N LYS A 299 -2.74 12.29 -17.77
CA LYS A 299 -2.04 11.21 -18.48
C LYS A 299 -1.03 10.51 -17.58
N ALA A 300 -0.28 11.25 -16.76
CA ALA A 300 0.64 10.69 -15.79
C ALA A 300 -0.12 9.88 -14.72
N ARG A 301 -1.19 10.45 -14.14
CA ARG A 301 -2.11 9.73 -13.24
C ARG A 301 -2.67 8.45 -13.89
N GLN A 302 -3.15 8.52 -15.14
CA GLN A 302 -3.65 7.34 -15.85
C GLN A 302 -2.59 6.24 -16.03
N MET A 303 -1.34 6.60 -16.29
CA MET A 303 -0.25 5.62 -16.43
C MET A 303 0.12 4.98 -15.09
N VAL A 304 0.31 5.78 -14.03
CA VAL A 304 0.61 5.27 -12.68
C VAL A 304 -0.51 4.37 -12.15
N ILE A 305 -1.77 4.72 -12.37
CA ILE A 305 -2.92 3.85 -12.01
C ILE A 305 -2.85 2.51 -12.76
N ALA A 306 -2.47 2.52 -14.04
CA ALA A 306 -2.32 1.28 -14.82
C ALA A 306 -1.14 0.43 -14.34
N GLU A 307 -0.06 1.05 -13.86
CA GLU A 307 1.10 0.39 -13.25
C GLU A 307 0.73 -0.23 -11.90
N MET A 308 0.04 0.52 -11.01
CA MET A 308 -0.52 -0.01 -9.76
C MET A 308 -1.46 -1.20 -10.01
N GLN A 309 -2.42 -1.06 -10.92
CA GLN A 309 -3.33 -2.15 -11.28
C GLN A 309 -2.58 -3.36 -11.86
N TRP A 310 -1.50 -3.14 -12.62
CA TRP A 310 -0.67 -4.23 -13.12
C TRP A 310 -0.02 -5.00 -11.97
N ILE A 311 0.68 -4.31 -11.06
CA ILE A 311 1.37 -4.91 -9.91
C ILE A 311 0.36 -5.70 -9.06
N VAL A 312 -0.81 -5.14 -8.75
CA VAL A 312 -1.82 -5.81 -7.92
C VAL A 312 -2.29 -7.13 -8.57
N TYR A 313 -2.69 -7.10 -9.84
CA TYR A 313 -3.32 -8.26 -10.48
C TYR A 313 -2.35 -9.32 -11.02
N ASN A 314 -1.08 -8.95 -11.30
CA ASN A 314 -0.11 -9.85 -11.93
C ASN A 314 1.04 -10.28 -11.01
N GLU A 315 1.33 -9.53 -9.94
CA GLU A 315 2.48 -9.77 -9.06
C GLU A 315 2.03 -10.00 -7.62
N TYR A 316 1.34 -9.04 -6.99
CA TYR A 316 0.92 -9.12 -5.59
C TYR A 316 -0.12 -10.22 -5.30
N LEU A 317 -1.28 -10.19 -5.99
CA LEU A 317 -2.34 -11.20 -5.75
C LEU A 317 -1.88 -12.63 -6.12
N PRO A 318 -1.13 -12.88 -7.22
CA PRO A 318 -0.53 -14.20 -7.48
C PRO A 318 0.52 -14.62 -6.45
N THR A 319 1.27 -13.68 -5.87
CA THR A 319 2.27 -13.96 -4.82
C THR A 319 1.59 -14.43 -3.52
N LEU A 320 0.46 -13.81 -3.13
CA LEU A 320 -0.30 -14.19 -1.94
C LEU A 320 -1.21 -15.41 -2.14
N LEU A 321 -2.04 -15.41 -3.19
CA LEU A 321 -3.10 -16.39 -3.40
C LEU A 321 -2.67 -17.57 -4.30
N GLY A 322 -1.45 -17.52 -4.83
CA GLY A 322 -0.88 -18.52 -5.73
C GLY A 322 -1.08 -18.19 -7.22
N PRO A 323 -0.24 -18.75 -8.11
CA PRO A 323 -0.07 -18.32 -9.50
C PRO A 323 -1.29 -18.57 -10.42
N THR A 324 -2.38 -19.14 -9.91
CA THR A 324 -3.62 -19.40 -10.65
C THR A 324 -4.85 -18.73 -10.04
N ALA A 325 -4.69 -17.91 -8.98
CA ALA A 325 -5.82 -17.28 -8.29
C ALA A 325 -6.57 -16.26 -9.15
N MET A 326 -5.86 -15.52 -10.01
CA MET A 326 -6.44 -14.49 -10.87
C MET A 326 -6.74 -15.06 -12.27
N PRO A 327 -8.02 -15.26 -12.66
CA PRO A 327 -8.37 -15.70 -14.00
C PRO A 327 -8.13 -14.58 -15.03
N ALA A 328 -7.74 -14.96 -16.25
CA ALA A 328 -7.49 -14.00 -17.33
C ALA A 328 -8.67 -13.04 -17.56
N TYR A 329 -8.39 -11.73 -17.61
CA TYR A 329 -9.41 -10.68 -17.67
C TYR A 329 -10.32 -10.80 -18.89
N ARG A 330 -11.64 -10.81 -18.64
CA ARG A 330 -12.69 -11.06 -19.65
C ARG A 330 -13.34 -9.78 -20.19
N GLY A 331 -12.80 -8.62 -19.87
CA GLY A 331 -13.39 -7.31 -20.17
C GLY A 331 -14.33 -6.79 -19.08
N TYR A 332 -14.67 -5.51 -19.17
CA TYR A 332 -15.50 -4.82 -18.18
C TYR A 332 -16.94 -5.35 -18.18
N SER A 333 -17.51 -5.53 -16.98
CA SER A 333 -18.89 -5.97 -16.78
C SER A 333 -19.67 -4.93 -15.97
N PRO A 334 -20.59 -4.15 -16.58
CA PRO A 334 -21.38 -3.13 -15.87
C PRO A 334 -22.39 -3.71 -14.86
N LYS A 335 -22.45 -5.04 -14.73
CA LYS A 335 -23.30 -5.77 -13.77
C LYS A 335 -22.57 -6.13 -12.47
N VAL A 336 -21.25 -5.97 -12.41
CA VAL A 336 -20.47 -6.17 -11.18
C VAL A 336 -20.55 -4.90 -10.35
N ASN A 337 -20.89 -5.05 -9.06
CA ASN A 337 -20.70 -3.98 -8.09
C ASN A 337 -19.25 -4.06 -7.53
N PRO A 338 -18.40 -3.05 -7.76
CA PRO A 338 -17.01 -3.02 -7.29
C PRO A 338 -16.86 -2.63 -5.81
N SER A 339 -17.93 -2.16 -5.14
CA SER A 339 -17.86 -1.78 -3.72
C SER A 339 -17.29 -2.91 -2.85
N ILE A 340 -16.25 -2.60 -2.07
CA ILE A 340 -15.61 -3.54 -1.13
C ILE A 340 -16.62 -4.12 -0.14
N SER A 341 -16.42 -5.38 0.27
CA SER A 341 -17.23 -6.01 1.31
C SER A 341 -16.71 -5.68 2.71
N ASN A 342 -17.61 -5.60 3.69
CA ASN A 342 -17.19 -5.32 5.06
C ASN A 342 -16.35 -6.47 5.64
N GLU A 343 -16.61 -7.71 5.22
CA GLU A 343 -15.82 -8.88 5.58
C GLU A 343 -14.38 -8.83 5.02
N PHE A 344 -14.16 -8.16 3.88
CA PHE A 344 -12.82 -7.90 3.34
C PHE A 344 -12.10 -6.84 4.17
N SER A 345 -12.65 -5.63 4.26
CA SER A 345 -12.01 -4.47 4.92
C SER A 345 -11.80 -4.67 6.43
N THR A 346 -12.69 -5.38 7.10
CA THR A 346 -12.66 -5.56 8.58
C THR A 346 -12.03 -6.88 9.03
N ALA A 347 -11.87 -7.89 8.16
CA ALA A 347 -11.29 -9.17 8.55
C ALA A 347 -10.30 -9.74 7.52
N ALA A 348 -10.77 -10.13 6.33
CA ALA A 348 -9.95 -10.94 5.42
C ALA A 348 -8.69 -10.21 4.91
N TYR A 349 -8.74 -8.88 4.77
CA TYR A 349 -7.61 -8.07 4.32
C TYR A 349 -6.77 -7.50 5.48
N ARG A 350 -7.06 -7.88 6.74
CA ARG A 350 -6.23 -7.56 7.92
C ARG A 350 -5.16 -8.61 8.20
N PHE A 351 -5.06 -9.67 7.37
CA PHE A 351 -4.03 -10.71 7.47
C PHE A 351 -2.61 -10.14 7.50
N GLY A 352 -2.37 -9.02 6.80
CA GLY A 352 -1.07 -8.36 6.76
C GLY A 352 -0.54 -7.92 8.12
N HIS A 353 -1.41 -7.71 9.13
CA HIS A 353 -0.96 -7.36 10.48
C HIS A 353 -0.09 -8.47 11.12
N SER A 354 -0.32 -9.74 10.76
CA SER A 354 0.47 -10.91 11.18
C SER A 354 1.88 -10.94 10.59
N MET A 355 2.17 -10.07 9.61
CA MET A 355 3.36 -10.14 8.77
C MET A 355 4.43 -9.08 9.11
N LEU A 356 4.11 -8.13 10.02
CA LEU A 356 5.00 -7.05 10.44
C LEU A 356 6.06 -7.60 11.39
N ASP A 357 7.32 -7.15 11.25
CA ASP A 357 8.35 -7.37 12.27
C ASP A 357 8.28 -6.28 13.36
N ASP A 358 8.97 -6.51 14.49
CA ASP A 358 9.09 -5.49 15.55
C ASP A 358 10.09 -4.36 15.20
N GLU A 359 10.87 -4.53 14.13
CA GLU A 359 11.80 -3.55 13.57
C GLU A 359 11.49 -3.17 12.11
N VAL A 360 11.73 -1.90 11.77
CA VAL A 360 11.75 -1.35 10.41
C VAL A 360 13.20 -1.27 9.94
N GLY A 361 13.63 -2.25 9.14
CA GLY A 361 15.00 -2.36 8.64
C GLY A 361 15.44 -1.20 7.73
N ARG A 362 16.76 -0.96 7.66
CA ARG A 362 17.38 0.08 6.82
C ARG A 362 18.72 -0.38 6.25
N LEU A 363 18.84 -0.46 4.92
CA LEU A 363 20.01 -1.07 4.25
C LEU A 363 20.80 -0.13 3.33
N ASN A 364 22.12 -0.31 3.33
CA ASN A 364 23.10 0.25 2.41
C ASN A 364 23.01 -0.36 0.99
N ASN A 365 23.70 0.27 0.04
CA ASN A 365 23.82 -0.22 -1.35
C ASN A 365 24.56 -1.56 -1.52
N ASP A 366 25.28 -2.03 -0.51
CA ASP A 366 25.97 -3.33 -0.50
C ASP A 366 25.18 -4.43 0.26
N GLY A 367 23.98 -4.10 0.76
CA GLY A 367 23.14 -4.99 1.56
C GLY A 367 23.52 -5.09 3.04
N THR A 368 24.47 -4.28 3.52
CA THR A 368 24.70 -4.12 4.97
C THR A 368 23.63 -3.23 5.61
N GLU A 369 23.43 -3.39 6.91
CA GLU A 369 22.67 -2.44 7.73
C GLU A 369 23.39 -1.07 7.77
N ILE A 370 22.65 0.03 7.89
CA ILE A 370 23.25 1.36 8.05
C ILE A 370 23.84 1.54 9.45
N ASP A 371 24.79 2.48 9.63
CA ASP A 371 25.40 2.81 10.94
C ASP A 371 24.36 3.18 12.03
N GLY A 372 23.15 3.59 11.62
CA GLY A 372 22.03 3.89 12.50
C GLY A 372 21.17 2.71 12.96
N GLY A 373 21.41 1.50 12.42
CA GLY A 373 20.60 0.30 12.67
C GLY A 373 19.23 0.30 11.99
N ALA A 374 18.40 -0.70 12.27
CA ALA A 374 16.95 -0.63 12.09
C ALA A 374 16.29 0.44 12.99
N LEU A 375 14.96 0.55 12.94
CA LEU A 375 14.15 1.34 13.89
C LEU A 375 13.14 0.44 14.58
N GLU A 376 12.89 0.62 15.88
CA GLU A 376 11.76 -0.05 16.55
C GLU A 376 10.43 0.42 15.92
N LEU A 377 9.60 -0.51 15.45
CA LEU A 377 8.32 -0.20 14.80
C LEU A 377 7.40 0.60 15.75
N ALA A 378 7.34 0.21 17.02
CA ALA A 378 6.53 0.84 18.06
C ALA A 378 6.85 2.34 18.28
N THR A 379 8.08 2.78 17.97
CA THR A 379 8.49 4.20 18.04
C THR A 379 8.58 4.88 16.68
N SER A 380 8.35 4.15 15.58
CA SER A 380 8.32 4.66 14.21
C SER A 380 6.96 5.23 13.78
N PHE A 381 5.87 4.90 14.50
CA PHE A 381 4.51 5.29 14.12
C PHE A 381 4.30 6.81 14.08
N PHE A 382 3.81 7.33 12.95
CA PHE A 382 3.59 8.78 12.70
C PHE A 382 4.84 9.66 12.92
N ASN A 383 6.04 9.11 12.71
CA ASN A 383 7.31 9.82 12.88
C ASN A 383 8.02 10.07 11.52
N PRO A 384 7.67 11.17 10.80
CA PRO A 384 8.34 11.53 9.55
C PRO A 384 9.78 12.05 9.76
N THR A 385 10.21 12.31 11.01
CA THR A 385 11.54 12.89 11.27
C THR A 385 12.68 11.97 10.89
N VAL A 386 12.42 10.66 10.77
CA VAL A 386 13.38 9.66 10.26
C VAL A 386 13.90 9.97 8.84
N PHE A 387 13.20 10.85 8.12
CA PHE A 387 13.56 11.39 6.81
C PHE A 387 14.27 12.77 6.85
N ASP A 388 14.72 13.23 8.03
CA ASP A 388 15.47 14.48 8.19
C ASP A 388 17.00 14.20 8.33
N PRO A 389 17.80 14.42 7.28
CA PRO A 389 19.25 14.16 7.30
C PRO A 389 20.05 15.19 8.11
N SER A 390 19.40 16.13 8.81
CA SER A 390 20.05 16.98 9.82
C SER A 390 20.09 16.33 11.21
N LEU A 391 19.33 15.25 11.43
CA LEU A 391 19.30 14.48 12.68
C LEU A 391 20.28 13.29 12.61
N PRO A 392 20.89 12.87 13.73
CA PRO A 392 21.77 11.70 13.76
C PRO A 392 21.01 10.43 13.39
N ASN A 393 21.63 9.55 12.61
CA ASN A 393 21.09 8.24 12.21
C ASN A 393 19.75 8.31 11.43
N HIS A 394 19.44 9.45 10.81
CA HIS A 394 18.25 9.70 10.00
C HIS A 394 18.66 9.98 8.54
N GLU A 395 17.79 9.68 7.58
CA GLU A 395 18.17 9.57 6.16
C GLU A 395 17.47 10.58 5.26
N GLY A 396 18.17 11.07 4.22
CA GLY A 396 17.62 12.07 3.30
C GLY A 396 16.73 11.52 2.17
N ASP A 397 16.50 10.20 2.17
CA ASP A 397 15.86 9.48 1.06
C ASP A 397 15.14 8.20 1.56
N ILE A 398 14.21 7.69 0.75
CA ILE A 398 13.44 6.46 0.99
C ILE A 398 14.24 5.19 0.68
N ASP A 399 15.39 5.36 0.06
CA ASP A 399 16.20 4.32 -0.56
C ASP A 399 16.62 3.21 0.43
N VAL A 400 16.87 3.54 1.70
CA VAL A 400 17.27 2.54 2.73
C VAL A 400 16.12 1.64 3.16
N PHE A 401 14.89 2.17 3.19
CA PHE A 401 13.68 1.46 3.59
C PHE A 401 13.23 0.54 2.45
N ILE A 402 13.14 1.05 1.22
CA ILE A 402 12.82 0.24 0.04
C ILE A 402 13.81 -0.92 -0.13
N LYS A 403 15.11 -0.73 0.16
CA LYS A 403 16.11 -1.82 0.13
C LYS A 403 15.88 -2.87 1.21
N ALA A 404 15.53 -2.45 2.42
CA ALA A 404 15.16 -3.37 3.49
C ALA A 404 13.90 -4.16 3.11
N GLU A 405 12.83 -3.49 2.69
CA GLU A 405 11.53 -4.10 2.38
C GLU A 405 11.58 -5.19 1.28
N ILE A 406 12.51 -5.07 0.32
CA ILE A 406 12.70 -6.08 -0.75
C ILE A 406 13.74 -7.15 -0.40
N SER A 407 14.37 -7.09 0.78
CA SER A 407 15.50 -7.97 1.18
C SER A 407 15.26 -8.69 2.52
N GLY A 408 14.57 -8.04 3.46
CA GLY A 408 14.08 -8.62 4.69
C GLY A 408 12.93 -9.60 4.43
N LYS A 409 12.42 -10.21 5.50
CA LYS A 409 11.46 -11.30 5.41
C LYS A 409 10.31 -11.06 6.37
N ALA A 410 9.12 -11.00 5.80
CA ALA A 410 7.91 -10.82 6.56
C ALA A 410 7.72 -11.96 7.58
N GLN A 411 7.00 -11.67 8.65
CA GLN A 411 6.49 -12.69 9.56
C GLN A 411 5.38 -13.51 8.86
N GLU A 412 5.01 -14.66 9.43
CA GLU A 412 4.06 -15.60 8.84
C GLU A 412 2.60 -15.10 8.89
N VAL A 413 1.76 -15.56 7.96
CA VAL A 413 0.31 -15.34 8.02
C VAL A 413 -0.34 -16.42 8.89
N ASP A 414 -0.30 -16.24 10.20
CA ASP A 414 -0.90 -17.17 11.17
C ASP A 414 -1.89 -16.52 12.16
N THR A 415 -1.59 -16.53 13.46
CA THR A 415 -2.40 -15.98 14.56
C THR A 415 -1.63 -15.02 15.46
N TYR A 416 -0.29 -15.00 15.38
CA TYR A 416 0.61 -14.24 16.24
C TYR A 416 0.76 -12.77 15.80
N LEU A 417 1.02 -11.86 16.75
CA LEU A 417 1.15 -10.40 16.60
C LEU A 417 2.09 -9.80 17.67
#